data_AF-A0A2H9L2I0-F1
#
_entry.id   AF-A0A2H9L2I0-F1
#
_cell.length_a   1.000
_cell.length_b   1.000
_cell.length_c   1.000
_cell.angle_alpha   90.00
_cell.angle_beta   90.00
_cell.angle_gamma   90.00
#
_symmetry.space_group_name_H-M   'P 1'
#
loop_
_entity.id
_entity.type
_entity.pdbx_description
1 polymer ?
#
loop_
_entity_poly.entity_id
_entity_poly.type
_entity_poly.pdbx_seq_one_letter_code
_entity_poly.pdbx_strand_id
1 'polypeptide(L)'
;MNDNERAVLKVLARKPLEGREIGKASGVSYSAVMSALAALEAEGFVKTRREEKTRFVLTPEGEAYARKGTPERRLADAVPKDAVLDDAVAKAGLTEAEKGIALQWAKRNGWIDISKRGDRTTIIKKACAESSVEKALKKAPALGATEARELLARGLASEKAEKTVFAEITLAGEKALLGAGREESRLTPQMLKDGSWERTKFKEYDVRTMFSEGTFIGTKQPYREFLNQIKLKLVGMGFKEDHGPLVELEFWNMDALFMAQDHPAREIHDVFVVEDPARGEILDKTLLKKVQQAHEKGLAGSKGWRYKWDPEVAARLVMRSQTTSVSARH
;
A
#
# COMPACT_ATOMS: atom_id res chain seq x y z
N MET A 1 30.71 -9.89 23.19
CA MET A 1 29.69 -8.92 23.64
C MET A 1 29.79 -7.65 22.81
N ASN A 2 28.73 -7.29 22.08
CA ASN A 2 28.65 -6.10 21.23
C ASN A 2 28.60 -4.81 22.09
N ASP A 3 28.92 -3.65 21.50
CA ASP A 3 28.91 -2.36 22.22
C ASP A 3 27.53 -2.05 22.82
N ASN A 4 26.47 -2.37 22.08
CA ASN A 4 25.08 -2.23 22.54
C ASN A 4 24.74 -3.19 23.69
N GLU A 5 25.20 -4.45 23.64
CA GLU A 5 24.99 -5.44 24.71
C GLU A 5 25.68 -5.02 26.01
N ARG A 6 26.90 -4.46 25.89
CA ARG A 6 27.64 -3.96 27.05
C ARG A 6 27.00 -2.70 27.64
N ALA A 7 26.51 -1.79 26.79
CA ALA A 7 25.78 -0.59 27.24
C ALA A 7 24.50 -0.97 27.99
N VAL A 8 23.75 -1.95 27.48
CA VAL A 8 22.55 -2.50 28.13
C VAL A 8 22.89 -3.18 29.47
N LEU A 9 23.92 -4.03 29.53
CA LEU A 9 24.34 -4.68 30.77
C LEU A 9 24.84 -3.70 31.84
N LYS A 10 25.55 -2.63 31.47
CA LYS A 10 25.98 -1.59 32.42
C LYS A 10 24.80 -0.89 33.09
N VAL A 11 23.71 -0.68 32.35
CA VAL A 11 22.48 -0.08 32.88
C VAL A 11 21.75 -1.07 33.78
N LEU A 12 21.63 -2.33 33.36
CA LEU A 12 20.97 -3.39 34.12
C LEU A 12 21.72 -3.81 35.39
N ALA A 13 23.05 -3.65 35.43
CA ALA A 13 23.85 -3.88 36.63
C ALA A 13 23.51 -2.95 37.80
N ARG A 14 22.81 -1.83 37.55
CA ARG A 14 22.39 -0.91 38.61
C ARG A 14 21.04 -1.28 39.20
N LYS A 15 20.04 -1.54 38.34
CA LYS A 15 18.65 -1.88 38.73
C LYS A 15 17.95 -2.64 37.59
N PRO A 16 16.96 -3.50 37.90
CA PRO A 16 16.05 -4.05 36.91
C PRO A 16 15.18 -2.93 36.31
N LEU A 17 15.11 -2.86 34.99
CA LEU A 17 14.47 -1.77 34.25
C LEU A 17 13.64 -2.28 33.08
N GLU A 18 12.70 -1.46 32.62
CA GLU A 18 11.91 -1.72 31.41
C GLU A 18 12.75 -1.46 30.14
N GLY A 19 12.55 -2.23 29.07
CA GLY A 19 13.25 -2.09 27.79
C GLY A 19 13.29 -0.67 27.21
N ARG A 20 12.23 0.13 27.41
CA ARG A 20 12.20 1.54 26.97
C ARG A 20 13.06 2.45 27.87
N GLU A 21 13.12 2.18 29.16
CA GLU A 21 13.97 2.91 30.11
C GLU A 21 15.45 2.56 29.93
N ILE A 22 15.73 1.29 29.61
CA ILE A 22 17.08 0.84 29.24
C ILE A 22 17.58 1.60 28.02
N GLY A 23 16.76 1.77 26.98
CA GLY A 23 17.13 2.56 25.80
C GLY A 23 17.46 4.01 26.13
N LYS A 24 16.63 4.67 26.96
CA LYS A 24 16.88 6.04 27.41
C LYS A 24 18.16 6.18 28.23
N ALA A 25 18.44 5.23 29.12
CA ALA A 25 19.60 5.27 30.00
C ALA A 25 20.90 4.84 29.30
N SER A 26 20.82 3.99 28.27
CA SER A 26 21.98 3.52 27.49
C SER A 26 22.28 4.36 26.25
N GLY A 27 21.35 5.22 25.81
CA GLY A 27 21.47 5.98 24.56
C GLY A 27 21.25 5.12 23.30
N VAL A 28 20.76 3.89 23.45
CA VAL A 28 20.56 2.92 22.36
C VAL A 28 19.11 2.92 21.92
N SER A 29 18.86 2.74 20.61
CA SER A 29 17.50 2.66 20.07
C SER A 29 16.74 1.46 20.64
N TYR A 30 15.41 1.58 20.79
CA TYR A 30 14.59 0.52 21.37
C TYR A 30 14.72 -0.82 20.63
N SER A 31 14.79 -0.79 19.29
CA SER A 31 15.02 -1.99 18.47
C SER A 31 16.35 -2.67 18.77
N ALA A 32 17.43 -1.89 18.90
CA ALA A 32 18.75 -2.41 19.23
C ALA A 32 18.83 -2.93 20.67
N VAL A 33 18.12 -2.30 21.63
CA VAL A 33 17.98 -2.82 23.01
C VAL A 33 17.27 -4.17 23.00
N MET A 34 16.17 -4.31 22.26
CA MET A 34 15.45 -5.59 22.20
C MET A 34 16.29 -6.71 21.57
N SER A 35 17.07 -6.39 20.53
CA SER A 35 18.01 -7.35 19.94
C SER A 35 19.13 -7.73 20.91
N ALA A 36 19.68 -6.75 21.64
CA ALA A 36 20.72 -6.98 22.62
C ALA A 36 20.20 -7.82 23.80
N LEU A 37 18.98 -7.54 24.30
CA LEU A 37 18.36 -8.34 25.36
C LEU A 37 18.13 -9.79 24.93
N ALA A 38 17.73 -10.04 23.68
CA ALA A 38 17.57 -11.39 23.17
C ALA A 38 18.91 -12.15 23.06
N ALA A 39 19.98 -11.48 22.60
CA ALA A 39 21.32 -12.07 22.56
C ALA A 39 21.85 -12.37 23.98
N LEU A 40 21.69 -11.42 24.90
CA LEU A 40 22.10 -11.57 26.30
C LEU A 40 21.30 -12.64 27.05
N GLU A 41 20.02 -12.82 26.73
CA GLU A 41 19.18 -13.90 27.27
C GLU A 41 19.62 -15.26 26.72
N ALA A 42 19.97 -15.36 25.43
CA ALA A 42 20.49 -16.59 24.83
C ALA A 42 21.84 -17.03 25.44
N GLU A 43 22.68 -16.06 25.81
CA GLU A 43 23.95 -16.30 26.52
C GLU A 43 23.77 -16.50 28.04
N GLY A 44 22.54 -16.36 28.56
CA GLY A 44 22.22 -16.55 29.99
C GLY A 44 22.62 -15.39 30.90
N PHE A 45 23.01 -14.24 30.35
CA PHE A 45 23.47 -13.06 31.07
C PHE A 45 22.34 -12.18 31.61
N VAL A 46 21.15 -12.29 31.04
CA VAL A 46 19.97 -11.52 31.44
C VAL A 46 18.75 -12.43 31.50
N LYS A 47 17.88 -12.22 32.49
CA LYS A 47 16.57 -12.84 32.58
C LYS A 47 15.50 -11.83 32.16
N THR A 48 14.68 -12.16 31.18
CA THR A 48 13.58 -11.28 30.75
C THR A 48 12.23 -11.73 31.32
N ARG A 49 11.41 -10.76 31.71
CA ARG A 49 10.01 -10.96 32.10
C ARG A 49 9.13 -10.12 31.20
N ARG A 50 8.21 -10.77 30.47
CA ARG A 50 7.29 -10.10 29.55
C ARG A 50 5.94 -9.94 30.24
N GLU A 51 5.47 -8.71 30.31
CA GLU A 51 4.12 -8.38 30.73
C GLU A 51 3.36 -7.83 29.53
N GLU A 52 2.19 -8.41 29.24
CA GLU A 52 1.28 -7.91 28.21
C GLU A 52 0.17 -7.11 28.91
N LYS A 53 0.09 -5.82 28.61
CA LYS A 53 -1.04 -4.98 29.02
C LYS A 53 -1.88 -4.68 27.81
N THR A 54 -3.10 -5.20 27.79
CA THR A 54 -4.10 -4.84 26.80
C THR A 54 -4.63 -3.45 27.11
N ARG A 55 -4.48 -2.51 26.17
CA ARG A 55 -5.11 -1.20 26.23
C ARG A 55 -6.05 -1.02 25.05
N PHE A 56 -7.27 -0.56 25.32
CA PHE A 56 -8.22 -0.21 24.28
C PHE A 56 -7.99 1.24 23.86
N VAL A 57 -7.76 1.47 22.57
CA VAL A 57 -7.53 2.80 21.98
C VAL A 57 -8.62 3.07 20.95
N LEU A 58 -9.18 4.29 20.94
CA LEU A 58 -10.16 4.67 19.95
C LEU A 58 -9.56 4.67 18.54
N THR A 59 -10.37 4.28 17.55
CA THR A 59 -10.03 4.44 16.14
C THR A 59 -10.25 5.90 15.72
N PRO A 60 -9.73 6.36 14.56
CA PRO A 60 -9.99 7.70 14.06
C PRO A 60 -11.50 8.03 13.95
N GLU A 61 -12.32 7.03 13.59
CA GLU A 61 -13.79 7.16 13.57
C GLU A 61 -14.37 7.29 14.98
N GLY A 62 -13.88 6.50 15.94
CA GLY A 62 -14.27 6.61 17.35
C GLY A 62 -13.93 7.96 17.97
N GLU A 63 -12.77 8.53 17.65
CA GLU A 63 -12.39 9.89 18.07
C GLU A 63 -13.29 10.96 17.42
N ALA A 64 -13.62 10.80 16.14
CA ALA A 64 -14.53 11.70 15.44
C ALA A 64 -15.93 11.69 16.07
N TYR A 65 -16.45 10.50 16.43
CA TYR A 65 -17.76 10.37 17.08
C TYR A 65 -17.74 10.85 18.54
N ALA A 66 -16.63 10.70 19.26
CA ALA A 66 -16.47 11.29 20.59
C ALA A 66 -16.53 12.83 20.56
N ARG A 67 -16.03 13.47 19.50
CA ARG A 67 -16.04 14.94 19.34
C ARG A 67 -17.34 15.48 18.74
N LYS A 68 -17.85 14.86 17.68
CA LYS A 68 -19.01 15.36 16.90
C LYS A 68 -20.35 14.78 17.38
N GLY A 69 -20.33 13.77 18.26
CA GLY A 69 -21.48 12.96 18.58
C GLY A 69 -21.69 11.82 17.59
N THR A 70 -22.34 10.74 18.03
CA THR A 70 -22.59 9.58 17.19
C THR A 70 -23.55 9.93 16.02
N PRO A 71 -23.42 9.27 14.86
CA PRO A 71 -24.32 9.49 13.71
C PRO A 71 -25.79 9.36 14.05
N GLU A 72 -26.16 8.37 14.88
CA GLU A 72 -27.53 8.16 15.35
C GLU A 72 -28.06 9.32 16.20
N ARG A 73 -27.19 9.98 17.00
CA ARG A 73 -27.56 11.13 17.82
C ARG A 73 -27.72 12.38 16.99
N ARG A 74 -26.80 12.62 16.05
CA ARG A 74 -26.89 13.72 15.09
C ARG A 74 -28.16 13.63 14.25
N LEU A 75 -28.52 12.42 13.80
CA LEU A 75 -29.77 12.20 13.08
C LEU A 75 -31.00 12.43 13.98
N ALA A 76 -30.99 11.91 15.21
CA ALA A 76 -32.10 12.12 16.13
C ALA A 76 -32.28 13.60 16.53
N ASP A 77 -31.21 14.36 16.70
CA ASP A 77 -31.28 15.80 17.04
C ASP A 77 -31.68 16.68 15.84
N ALA A 78 -31.39 16.24 14.61
CA ALA A 78 -31.84 16.92 13.39
C ALA A 78 -33.35 16.76 13.11
N VAL A 79 -34.04 15.82 13.76
CA VAL A 79 -35.49 15.58 13.62
C VAL A 79 -36.27 16.30 14.73
N PRO A 80 -37.11 17.32 14.44
CA PRO A 80 -37.85 18.04 15.47
C PRO A 80 -39.08 17.28 16.01
N LYS A 81 -39.96 16.76 15.14
CA LYS A 81 -41.12 15.90 15.49
C LYS A 81 -41.31 14.82 14.43
N ASP A 82 -41.41 15.25 13.18
CA ASP A 82 -41.40 14.44 11.97
C ASP A 82 -40.58 15.16 10.88
N ALA A 83 -39.79 14.41 10.12
CA ALA A 83 -38.99 14.96 9.03
C ALA A 83 -38.85 13.96 7.88
N VAL A 84 -38.67 14.46 6.66
CA VAL A 84 -38.27 13.64 5.51
C VAL A 84 -36.82 13.20 5.72
N LEU A 85 -36.53 11.92 5.42
CA LEU A 85 -35.22 11.31 5.66
C LEU A 85 -34.07 12.11 5.05
N ASP A 86 -34.19 12.52 3.78
CA ASP A 86 -33.11 13.20 3.08
C ASP A 86 -32.86 14.62 3.65
N ASP A 87 -33.91 15.31 4.09
CA ASP A 87 -33.79 16.61 4.76
C ASP A 87 -33.13 16.48 6.15
N ALA A 88 -33.41 15.40 6.87
CA ALA A 88 -32.80 15.11 8.17
C ALA A 88 -31.31 14.73 8.03
N VAL A 89 -30.94 13.98 6.98
CA VAL A 89 -29.55 13.62 6.66
C VAL A 89 -28.74 14.86 6.29
N ALA A 90 -29.30 15.75 5.46
CA ALA A 90 -28.67 17.00 5.07
C ALA A 90 -28.44 17.93 6.28
N LYS A 91 -29.44 18.06 7.16
CA LYS A 91 -29.32 18.86 8.40
C LYS A 91 -28.33 18.27 9.41
N ALA A 92 -28.21 16.94 9.46
CA ALA A 92 -27.27 16.25 10.34
C ALA A 92 -25.83 16.24 9.81
N GLY A 93 -25.60 16.67 8.56
CA GLY A 93 -24.29 16.67 7.92
C GLY A 93 -23.68 15.27 7.80
N LEU A 94 -24.51 14.27 7.49
CA LEU A 94 -24.12 12.87 7.38
C LEU A 94 -23.77 12.52 5.93
N THR A 95 -22.71 11.73 5.75
CA THR A 95 -22.37 11.12 4.45
C THR A 95 -23.32 9.96 4.12
N GLU A 96 -23.40 9.54 2.85
CA GLU A 96 -24.22 8.39 2.43
C GLU A 96 -23.85 7.08 3.17
N ALA A 97 -22.58 6.91 3.53
CA ALA A 97 -22.12 5.78 4.35
C ALA A 97 -22.62 5.87 5.80
N GLU A 98 -22.59 7.07 6.40
CA GLU A 98 -23.10 7.30 7.75
C GLU A 98 -24.63 7.25 7.82
N LYS A 99 -25.35 7.57 6.73
CA LYS A 99 -26.81 7.51 6.64
C LYS A 99 -27.36 6.13 6.97
N GLY A 100 -26.77 5.07 6.38
CA GLY A 100 -27.18 3.69 6.64
C GLY A 100 -26.95 3.28 8.11
N ILE A 101 -25.79 3.65 8.65
CA ILE A 101 -25.39 3.35 10.03
C ILE A 101 -26.31 4.08 11.03
N ALA A 102 -26.55 5.38 10.82
CA ALA A 102 -27.37 6.21 11.68
C ALA A 102 -28.82 5.71 11.75
N LEU A 103 -29.41 5.33 10.61
CA LEU A 103 -30.76 4.78 10.54
C LEU A 103 -30.90 3.45 11.30
N GLN A 104 -29.96 2.53 11.09
CA GLN A 104 -30.00 1.21 11.70
C GLN A 104 -29.89 1.31 13.23
N TRP A 105 -28.97 2.13 13.73
CA TRP A 105 -28.76 2.30 15.17
C TRP A 105 -29.84 3.15 15.83
N ALA A 106 -30.32 4.22 15.18
CA ALA A 106 -31.40 5.03 15.73
C ALA A 106 -32.72 4.24 15.83
N LYS A 107 -33.00 3.34 14.88
CA LYS A 107 -34.15 2.41 14.96
C LYS A 107 -33.96 1.38 16.07
N ARG A 108 -32.77 0.78 16.17
CA ARG A 108 -32.45 -0.25 17.19
C ARG A 108 -32.49 0.32 18.63
N ASN A 109 -32.08 1.57 18.81
CA ASN A 109 -32.16 2.28 20.09
C ASN A 109 -33.57 2.85 20.38
N GLY A 110 -34.52 2.69 19.44
CA GLY A 110 -35.89 3.20 19.59
C GLY A 110 -36.01 4.73 19.54
N TRP A 111 -34.99 5.43 19.05
CA TRP A 111 -34.97 6.90 18.98
C TRP A 111 -35.80 7.45 17.82
N ILE A 112 -36.00 6.63 16.79
CA ILE A 112 -36.78 7.00 15.61
C ILE A 112 -37.75 5.90 15.20
N ASP A 113 -38.87 6.29 14.61
CA ASP A 113 -39.79 5.40 13.91
C ASP A 113 -39.85 5.77 12.42
N ILE A 114 -39.94 4.77 11.56
CA ILE A 114 -39.94 4.97 10.11
C ILE A 114 -41.34 4.73 9.60
N SER A 115 -41.96 5.78 9.06
CA SER A 115 -43.27 5.69 8.40
C SER A 115 -43.13 6.10 6.94
N LYS A 116 -43.83 5.40 6.05
CA LYS A 116 -43.86 5.72 4.62
C LYS A 116 -45.17 6.44 4.32
N ARG A 117 -45.10 7.71 3.92
CA ARG A 117 -46.27 8.47 3.42
C ARG A 117 -46.07 8.73 1.94
N GLY A 118 -46.75 7.95 1.09
CA GLY A 118 -46.60 8.00 -0.35
C GLY A 118 -45.21 7.53 -0.80
N ASP A 119 -44.56 8.33 -1.65
CA ASP A 119 -43.24 8.00 -2.25
C ASP A 119 -42.04 8.49 -1.42
N ARG A 120 -42.28 9.01 -0.21
CA ARG A 120 -41.23 9.57 0.67
C ARG A 120 -41.19 8.87 2.03
N THR A 121 -39.98 8.61 2.50
CA THR A 121 -39.70 8.02 3.82
C THR A 121 -39.64 9.13 4.87
N THR A 122 -40.55 9.10 5.85
CA THR A 122 -40.59 10.05 6.96
C THR A 122 -40.13 9.39 8.26
N ILE A 123 -39.31 10.11 9.02
CA ILE A 123 -38.82 9.69 10.33
C ILE A 123 -39.55 10.47 11.42
N ILE A 124 -40.08 9.77 12.43
CA ILE A 124 -40.70 10.35 13.63
C ILE A 124 -39.74 10.20 14.81
N LYS A 125 -39.46 11.29 15.54
CA LYS A 125 -38.59 11.24 16.72
C LYS A 125 -39.34 10.68 17.94
N LYS A 126 -38.75 9.70 18.61
CA LYS A 126 -39.15 9.18 19.92
C LYS A 126 -38.16 9.65 21.00
N ALA A 127 -38.42 9.31 22.26
CA ALA A 127 -37.56 9.68 23.38
C ALA A 127 -36.11 9.20 23.15
N CYS A 128 -35.17 10.14 23.14
CA CYS A 128 -33.76 9.86 22.88
C CYS A 128 -33.01 9.76 24.22
N ALA A 129 -33.00 8.57 24.80
CA ALA A 129 -32.18 8.26 25.97
C ALA A 129 -30.71 8.04 25.54
N GLU A 130 -29.75 8.49 26.35
CA GLU A 130 -28.32 8.33 26.09
C GLU A 130 -27.93 6.86 25.94
N SER A 131 -27.26 6.52 24.85
CA SER A 131 -26.83 5.15 24.52
C SER A 131 -25.64 4.70 25.37
N SER A 132 -25.48 3.38 25.51
CA SER A 132 -24.30 2.76 26.13
C SER A 132 -22.99 3.17 25.44
N VAL A 133 -23.03 3.37 24.12
CA VAL A 133 -21.88 3.80 23.31
C VAL A 133 -21.50 5.26 23.55
N GLU A 134 -22.47 6.17 23.70
CA GLU A 134 -22.17 7.56 24.06
C GLU A 134 -21.52 7.67 25.44
N LYS A 135 -21.98 6.85 26.40
CA LYS A 135 -21.37 6.77 27.74
C LYS A 135 -19.95 6.20 27.68
N ALA A 136 -19.71 5.19 26.85
CA ALA A 136 -18.39 4.61 26.67
C ALA A 136 -17.42 5.58 25.96
N LEU A 137 -17.87 6.30 24.93
CA LEU A 137 -17.07 7.31 24.22
C LEU A 137 -16.66 8.48 25.12
N LYS A 138 -17.53 8.91 26.05
CA LYS A 138 -17.20 9.96 27.04
C LYS A 138 -16.17 9.54 28.08
N LYS A 139 -16.02 8.24 28.36
CA LYS A 139 -15.05 7.69 29.32
C LYS A 139 -13.68 7.41 28.70
N ALA A 140 -13.54 7.53 27.38
CA ALA A 140 -12.24 7.43 26.72
C ALA A 140 -11.32 8.58 27.21
N PRO A 141 -10.02 8.31 27.50
CA PRO A 141 -9.23 7.15 27.08
C PRO A 141 -9.14 5.98 28.09
N ALA A 142 -9.86 6.02 29.20
CA ALA A 142 -9.83 4.98 30.24
C ALA A 142 -11.00 4.00 30.08
N LEU A 143 -10.97 3.21 29.00
CA LEU A 143 -12.01 2.23 28.69
C LEU A 143 -11.81 0.94 29.48
N GLY A 144 -12.83 0.53 30.25
CA GLY A 144 -12.87 -0.80 30.86
C GLY A 144 -13.19 -1.90 29.84
N ALA A 145 -12.83 -3.15 30.13
CA ALA A 145 -13.03 -4.28 29.22
C ALA A 145 -14.51 -4.52 28.84
N THR A 146 -15.45 -4.18 29.72
CA THR A 146 -16.90 -4.30 29.48
C THR A 146 -17.41 -3.22 28.51
N GLU A 147 -16.93 -1.99 28.64
CA GLU A 147 -17.32 -0.84 27.81
C GLU A 147 -16.66 -0.90 26.42
N ALA A 148 -15.43 -1.43 26.34
CA ALA A 148 -14.70 -1.62 25.10
C ALA A 148 -15.34 -2.68 24.18
N ARG A 149 -16.05 -3.68 24.70
CA ARG A 149 -16.68 -4.74 23.88
C ARG A 149 -17.64 -4.19 22.83
N GLU A 150 -18.48 -3.23 23.23
CA GLU A 150 -19.45 -2.65 22.29
C GLU A 150 -18.77 -1.70 21.29
N LEU A 151 -17.71 -0.99 21.71
CA LEU A 151 -16.91 -0.15 20.81
C LEU A 151 -16.09 -0.97 19.81
N LEU A 152 -15.53 -2.10 20.23
CA LEU A 152 -14.80 -3.05 19.37
C LEU A 152 -15.72 -3.67 18.33
N ALA A 153 -16.92 -4.11 18.73
CA ALA A 153 -17.91 -4.70 17.82
C ALA A 153 -18.38 -3.71 16.73
N ARG A 154 -18.31 -2.41 17.01
CA ARG A 154 -18.67 -1.34 16.07
C ARG A 154 -17.47 -0.76 15.31
N GLY A 155 -16.26 -1.27 15.50
CA GLY A 155 -15.03 -0.74 14.87
C GLY A 155 -14.57 0.64 15.38
N LEU A 156 -15.14 1.11 16.49
CA LEU A 156 -14.86 2.44 17.08
C LEU A 156 -13.67 2.42 18.05
N ALA A 157 -13.25 1.24 18.47
CA ALA A 157 -12.05 1.02 19.27
C ALA A 157 -11.23 -0.13 18.68
N SER A 158 -9.95 -0.13 18.99
CA SER A 158 -8.99 -1.17 18.64
C SER A 158 -8.27 -1.67 19.91
N GLU A 159 -7.98 -2.95 19.93
CA GLU A 159 -7.20 -3.57 21.01
C GLU A 159 -5.71 -3.42 20.68
N LYS A 160 -4.99 -2.66 21.51
CA LYS A 160 -3.54 -2.51 21.38
C LYS A 160 -2.87 -3.24 22.54
N ALA A 161 -2.28 -4.39 22.24
CA ALA A 161 -1.43 -5.10 23.19
C ALA A 161 -0.08 -4.37 23.31
N GLU A 162 0.17 -3.72 24.43
CA GLU A 162 1.49 -3.16 24.73
C GLU A 162 2.30 -4.22 25.47
N LYS A 163 3.28 -4.80 24.77
CA LYS A 163 4.22 -5.76 25.35
C LYS A 163 5.35 -4.99 26.03
N THR A 164 5.34 -4.97 27.35
CA THR A 164 6.43 -4.43 28.16
C THR A 164 7.39 -5.56 28.54
N VAL A 165 8.68 -5.36 28.28
CA VAL A 165 9.73 -6.32 28.62
C VAL A 165 10.59 -5.73 29.72
N PHE A 166 10.64 -6.42 30.86
CA PHE A 166 11.54 -6.14 31.96
C PHE A 166 12.74 -7.06 31.86
N ALA A 167 13.92 -6.53 32.18
CA ALA A 167 15.16 -7.28 32.16
C ALA A 167 15.89 -7.13 33.50
N GLU A 168 16.43 -8.24 33.99
CA GLU A 168 17.25 -8.32 35.18
C GLU A 168 18.57 -9.02 34.85
N ILE A 169 19.69 -8.50 35.36
CA ILE A 169 21.01 -9.10 35.15
C ILE A 169 21.15 -10.37 36.00
N THR A 170 21.79 -11.41 35.46
CA THR A 170 22.14 -12.62 36.22
C THR A 170 23.56 -12.52 36.78
N LEU A 171 23.89 -13.38 37.75
CA LEU A 171 25.27 -13.51 38.27
C LEU A 171 26.31 -13.81 37.17
N ALA A 172 25.89 -14.49 36.09
CA ALA A 172 26.73 -14.73 34.92
C ALA A 172 26.94 -13.44 34.10
N GLY A 173 25.91 -12.59 33.98
CA GLY A 173 26.00 -11.28 33.34
C GLY A 173 26.90 -10.30 34.10
N GLU A 174 26.88 -10.32 35.44
CA GLU A 174 27.80 -9.51 36.27
C GLU A 174 29.27 -9.95 36.10
N LYS A 175 29.52 -11.27 36.07
CA LYS A 175 30.84 -11.81 35.77
C LYS A 175 31.30 -11.51 34.35
N ALA A 176 30.40 -11.53 33.37
CA ALA A 176 30.71 -11.12 32.00
C ALA A 176 31.06 -9.62 31.91
N LEU A 177 30.42 -8.76 32.70
CA LEU A 177 30.75 -7.33 32.77
C LEU A 177 32.16 -7.08 33.34
N LEU A 178 32.57 -7.88 34.33
CA LEU A 178 33.86 -7.80 35.03
C LEU A 178 35.00 -8.52 34.29
N GLY A 179 34.69 -9.62 33.60
CA GLY A 179 35.64 -10.55 32.99
C GLY A 179 35.72 -10.49 31.46
N ALA A 180 34.98 -9.60 30.80
CA ALA A 180 35.11 -9.40 29.36
C ALA A 180 36.47 -8.78 29.03
N GLY A 181 37.48 -9.65 28.83
CA GLY A 181 38.60 -9.34 27.94
C GLY A 181 38.02 -8.76 26.65
N ARG A 182 38.56 -7.62 26.21
CA ARG A 182 38.20 -7.02 24.92
C ARG A 182 38.51 -8.04 23.83
N GLU A 183 37.50 -8.79 23.40
CA GLU A 183 37.58 -9.53 22.16
C GLU A 183 37.32 -8.54 21.04
N GLU A 184 38.36 -8.27 20.26
CA GLU A 184 38.26 -7.35 19.14
C GLU A 184 37.52 -8.04 17.99
N SER A 185 36.57 -7.35 17.38
CA SER A 185 35.75 -7.91 16.29
C SER A 185 36.40 -7.74 14.92
N ARG A 186 37.29 -6.76 14.77
CA ARG A 186 37.90 -6.42 13.48
C ARG A 186 39.37 -6.07 13.65
N LEU A 187 40.19 -6.58 12.74
CA LEU A 187 41.58 -6.20 12.61
C LEU A 187 41.67 -4.75 12.09
N THR A 188 42.46 -3.90 12.76
CA THR A 188 42.65 -2.50 12.38
C THR A 188 44.04 -2.26 11.78
N PRO A 189 44.21 -1.20 10.95
CA PRO A 189 45.51 -0.84 10.41
C PRO A 189 46.57 -0.49 11.47
N GLN A 190 46.16 -0.02 12.66
CA GLN A 190 47.08 0.27 13.77
C GLN A 190 47.60 -1.03 14.40
N MET A 191 46.72 -2.00 14.63
CA MET A 191 47.09 -3.32 15.15
C MET A 191 48.13 -4.01 14.27
N LEU A 192 48.01 -3.86 12.94
CA LEU A 192 48.99 -4.37 11.97
C LEU A 192 50.36 -3.68 12.06
N LYS A 193 50.40 -2.41 12.46
CA LYS A 193 51.65 -1.63 12.57
C LYS A 193 52.39 -1.88 13.88
N ASP A 194 51.66 -2.06 14.98
CA ASP A 194 52.24 -2.22 16.33
C ASP A 194 52.37 -3.69 16.77
N GLY A 195 51.85 -4.64 15.98
CA GLY A 195 51.91 -6.08 16.28
C GLY A 195 50.94 -6.52 17.38
N SER A 196 50.05 -5.63 17.84
CA SER A 196 49.13 -5.93 18.95
C SER A 196 48.09 -6.99 18.58
N TRP A 197 47.88 -7.26 17.28
CA TRP A 197 47.01 -8.34 16.78
C TRP A 197 47.44 -9.73 17.25
N GLU A 198 48.73 -9.99 17.48
CA GLU A 198 49.22 -11.32 17.91
C GLU A 198 48.76 -11.70 19.32
N ARG A 199 48.54 -10.70 20.17
CA ARG A 199 48.17 -10.87 21.58
C ARG A 199 46.69 -10.62 21.84
N THR A 200 45.96 -10.21 20.80
CA THR A 200 44.54 -9.87 20.89
C THR A 200 43.72 -11.10 20.52
N LYS A 201 42.74 -11.44 21.37
CA LYS A 201 41.79 -12.51 21.06
C LYS A 201 40.68 -11.93 20.19
N PHE A 202 40.54 -12.44 18.97
CA PHE A 202 39.47 -12.00 18.06
C PHE A 202 38.20 -12.82 18.29
N LYS A 203 37.05 -12.18 18.11
CA LYS A 203 35.77 -12.90 18.06
C LYS A 203 35.74 -13.81 16.83
N GLU A 204 35.33 -15.06 17.00
CA GLU A 204 35.16 -15.99 15.87
C GLU A 204 34.09 -15.47 14.90
N TYR A 205 34.41 -15.50 13.61
CA TYR A 205 33.49 -15.11 12.55
C TYR A 205 32.62 -16.31 12.15
N ASP A 206 31.34 -16.25 12.46
CA ASP A 206 30.39 -17.28 12.07
C ASP A 206 30.08 -17.20 10.56
N VAL A 207 30.66 -18.13 9.78
CA VAL A 207 30.45 -18.23 8.33
C VAL A 207 29.04 -18.65 7.93
N ARG A 208 28.20 -19.10 8.87
CA ARG A 208 26.82 -19.53 8.61
C ARG A 208 25.85 -18.35 8.59
N THR A 209 26.18 -17.27 9.29
CA THR A 209 25.42 -16.02 9.30
C THR A 209 25.92 -15.10 8.19
N MET A 210 25.66 -15.49 6.93
CA MET A 210 25.91 -14.66 5.75
C MET A 210 24.94 -13.47 5.71
N PHE A 211 25.16 -12.48 6.57
CA PHE A 211 24.61 -11.13 6.40
C PHE A 211 25.79 -10.17 6.27
N SER A 212 26.52 -10.26 5.15
CA SER A 212 27.20 -9.04 4.68
C SER A 212 26.10 -8.07 4.29
N GLU A 213 26.18 -6.80 4.70
CA GLU A 213 25.42 -5.74 4.05
C GLU A 213 25.77 -5.80 2.56
N GLY A 214 24.90 -6.43 1.77
CA GLY A 214 25.17 -6.73 0.37
C GLY A 214 25.54 -5.45 -0.34
N THR A 215 26.58 -5.48 -1.17
CA THR A 215 26.90 -4.32 -2.00
C THR A 215 25.69 -4.02 -2.87
N PHE A 216 25.09 -2.85 -2.69
CA PHE A 216 23.95 -2.40 -3.49
C PHE A 216 24.43 -2.09 -4.91
N ILE A 217 24.46 -3.12 -5.76
CA ILE A 217 24.72 -2.96 -7.19
C ILE A 217 23.45 -2.51 -7.92
N GLY A 218 23.61 -1.70 -8.97
CA GLY A 218 22.50 -1.36 -9.85
C GLY A 218 21.94 -2.61 -10.51
N THR A 219 20.64 -2.85 -10.35
CA THR A 219 19.96 -3.98 -10.97
C THR A 219 19.23 -3.52 -12.24
N LYS A 220 19.19 -4.39 -13.26
CA LYS A 220 18.34 -4.15 -14.43
C LYS A 220 16.90 -4.44 -14.08
N GLN A 221 15.98 -3.67 -14.68
CA GLN A 221 14.56 -3.97 -14.57
C GLN A 221 14.28 -5.34 -15.25
N PRO A 222 13.63 -6.30 -14.57
CA PRO A 222 13.52 -7.69 -15.05
C PRO A 222 12.85 -7.85 -16.43
N TYR A 223 11.84 -7.03 -16.73
CA TYR A 223 11.15 -7.06 -18.02
C TYR A 223 12.04 -6.58 -19.17
N ARG A 224 12.86 -5.55 -18.96
CA ARG A 224 13.85 -5.11 -19.95
C ARG A 224 14.89 -6.18 -20.24
N GLU A 225 15.32 -6.92 -19.21
CA GLU A 225 16.25 -8.04 -19.40
C GLU A 225 15.61 -9.15 -20.24
N PHE A 226 14.36 -9.50 -19.96
CA PHE A 226 13.59 -10.44 -20.79
C PHE A 226 13.45 -9.99 -22.25
N LEU A 227 13.09 -8.71 -22.48
CA LEU A 227 13.00 -8.16 -23.83
C LEU A 227 14.34 -8.22 -24.57
N ASN A 228 15.45 -7.92 -23.89
CA ASN A 228 16.79 -8.03 -24.48
C ASN A 228 17.12 -9.47 -24.89
N GLN A 229 16.73 -10.47 -24.08
CA GLN A 229 16.94 -11.87 -24.44
C GLN A 229 16.16 -12.27 -25.69
N ILE A 230 14.90 -11.84 -25.82
CA ILE A 230 14.11 -12.09 -27.04
C ILE A 230 14.76 -11.42 -28.25
N LYS A 231 15.15 -10.15 -28.11
CA LYS A 231 15.84 -9.41 -29.17
C LYS A 231 17.09 -10.13 -29.65
N LEU A 232 17.96 -10.56 -28.73
CA LEU A 232 19.19 -11.27 -29.06
C LEU A 232 18.92 -12.60 -29.78
N LYS A 233 17.86 -13.34 -29.40
CA LYS A 233 17.46 -14.57 -30.10
C LYS A 233 17.01 -14.30 -31.53
N LEU A 234 16.14 -13.32 -31.75
CA LEU A 234 15.65 -12.96 -33.09
C LEU A 234 16.79 -12.47 -33.99
N VAL A 235 17.66 -11.60 -33.48
CA VAL A 235 18.85 -11.15 -34.21
C VAL A 235 19.79 -12.32 -34.50
N GLY A 236 19.98 -13.25 -33.56
CA GLY A 236 20.76 -14.46 -33.76
C GLY A 236 20.20 -15.41 -34.84
N MET A 237 18.90 -15.32 -35.13
CA MET A 237 18.24 -16.03 -36.24
C MET A 237 18.33 -15.27 -37.57
N GLY A 238 18.94 -14.08 -37.61
CA GLY A 238 19.09 -13.25 -38.80
C GLY A 238 17.96 -12.24 -39.04
N PHE A 239 17.03 -12.06 -38.09
CA PHE A 239 16.03 -11.01 -38.19
C PHE A 239 16.66 -9.62 -37.99
N LYS A 240 16.14 -8.63 -38.71
CA LYS A 240 16.49 -7.22 -38.53
C LYS A 240 15.47 -6.55 -37.61
N GLU A 241 15.95 -5.67 -36.73
CA GLU A 241 15.07 -4.88 -35.87
C GLU A 241 14.53 -3.67 -36.64
N ASP A 242 13.21 -3.54 -36.66
CA ASP A 242 12.50 -2.41 -37.25
C ASP A 242 11.83 -1.57 -36.15
N HIS A 243 11.69 -0.27 -36.43
CA HIS A 243 11.10 0.70 -35.51
C HIS A 243 9.92 1.42 -36.16
N GLY A 244 8.94 1.78 -35.34
CA GLY A 244 7.81 2.62 -35.74
C GLY A 244 7.38 3.53 -34.60
N PRO A 245 6.61 4.58 -34.90
CA PRO A 245 6.19 5.58 -33.92
C PRO A 245 5.19 5.01 -32.90
N LEU A 246 5.10 5.63 -31.73
CA LEU A 246 4.08 5.28 -30.71
C LEU A 246 2.69 5.77 -31.09
N VAL A 247 2.62 6.95 -31.71
CA VAL A 247 1.43 7.50 -32.34
C VAL A 247 1.50 7.14 -33.82
N GLU A 248 0.48 6.46 -34.31
CA GLU A 248 0.42 5.97 -35.68
C GLU A 248 -0.84 6.49 -36.37
N LEU A 249 -0.81 6.56 -37.70
CA LEU A 249 -2.01 6.83 -38.48
C LEU A 249 -2.91 5.60 -38.44
N GLU A 250 -4.23 5.81 -38.34
CA GLU A 250 -5.22 4.72 -38.44
C GLU A 250 -5.02 3.94 -39.75
N PHE A 251 -4.59 4.63 -40.80
CA PHE A 251 -4.12 4.04 -42.05
C PHE A 251 -3.11 2.90 -41.86
N TRP A 252 -1.99 3.15 -41.19
CA TRP A 252 -0.93 2.14 -41.01
C TRP A 252 -1.29 1.13 -39.93
N ASN A 253 -2.00 1.56 -38.89
CA ASN A 253 -2.38 0.68 -37.79
C ASN A 253 -3.45 -0.34 -38.19
N MET A 254 -4.26 -0.02 -39.22
CA MET A 254 -5.50 -0.75 -39.52
C MET A 254 -5.78 -0.90 -41.03
N ASP A 255 -5.91 0.20 -41.79
CA ASP A 255 -6.38 0.14 -43.18
C ASP A 255 -5.40 -0.61 -44.11
N ALA A 256 -4.10 -0.37 -43.94
CA ALA A 256 -3.02 -1.04 -44.67
C ALA A 256 -2.97 -2.55 -44.39
N LEU A 257 -3.46 -2.97 -43.22
CA LEU A 257 -3.62 -4.37 -42.81
C LEU A 257 -4.96 -4.97 -43.27
N PHE A 258 -5.72 -4.25 -44.09
CA PHE A 258 -7.01 -4.66 -44.64
C PHE A 258 -8.13 -4.88 -43.60
N MET A 259 -7.99 -4.34 -42.38
CA MET A 259 -9.07 -4.34 -41.38
C MET A 259 -10.18 -3.35 -41.79
N ALA A 260 -11.46 -3.70 -41.76
CA ALA A 260 -12.54 -2.77 -42.13
C ALA A 260 -12.65 -1.56 -41.18
N GLN A 261 -13.17 -0.42 -41.64
CA GLN A 261 -13.33 0.81 -40.83
C GLN A 261 -14.44 0.72 -39.78
N ASP A 262 -15.43 -0.15 -39.98
CA ASP A 262 -16.51 -0.46 -39.04
C ASP A 262 -16.16 -1.62 -38.09
N HIS A 263 -14.91 -2.09 -38.10
CA HIS A 263 -14.49 -3.20 -37.26
C HIS A 263 -14.52 -2.81 -35.76
N PRO A 264 -15.08 -3.65 -34.86
CA PRO A 264 -15.22 -3.33 -33.44
C PRO A 264 -13.92 -2.92 -32.75
N ALA A 265 -12.79 -3.56 -33.10
CA ALA A 265 -11.47 -3.23 -32.57
C ALA A 265 -10.96 -1.80 -32.91
N ARG A 266 -11.72 -1.00 -33.66
CA ARG A 266 -11.46 0.43 -33.91
C ARG A 266 -12.22 1.37 -32.98
N GLU A 267 -13.10 0.83 -32.14
CA GLU A 267 -13.90 1.64 -31.24
C GLU A 267 -13.04 2.34 -30.17
N ILE A 268 -13.57 3.44 -29.63
CA ILE A 268 -12.89 4.29 -28.63
C ILE A 268 -12.50 3.51 -27.37
N HIS A 269 -13.23 2.43 -27.06
CA HIS A 269 -12.93 1.56 -25.92
C HIS A 269 -11.70 0.66 -26.17
N ASP A 270 -11.38 0.38 -27.43
CA ASP A 270 -10.29 -0.53 -27.81
C ASP A 270 -9.01 0.23 -28.23
N VAL A 271 -9.14 1.48 -28.70
CA VAL A 271 -8.02 2.27 -29.21
C VAL A 271 -8.05 3.71 -28.71
N PHE A 272 -6.93 4.15 -28.13
CA PHE A 272 -6.77 5.55 -27.72
C PHE A 272 -6.51 6.43 -28.95
N VAL A 273 -7.44 7.35 -29.18
CA VAL A 273 -7.37 8.36 -30.24
C VAL A 273 -6.62 9.59 -29.70
N VAL A 274 -5.77 10.19 -30.52
CA VAL A 274 -5.07 11.44 -30.18
C VAL A 274 -6.03 12.61 -30.43
N GLU A 275 -6.18 13.49 -29.44
CA GLU A 275 -7.04 14.67 -29.54
C GLU A 275 -6.35 15.82 -30.29
N ASP A 276 -5.08 16.09 -29.99
CA ASP A 276 -4.29 17.14 -30.63
C ASP A 276 -2.85 16.69 -30.89
N PRO A 277 -2.38 16.68 -32.16
CA PRO A 277 -3.18 16.82 -33.37
C PRO A 277 -4.10 15.61 -33.59
N ALA A 278 -5.35 15.84 -34.00
CA ALA A 278 -6.31 14.76 -34.26
C ALA A 278 -6.01 13.94 -35.52
N ARG A 279 -5.33 14.55 -36.51
CA ARG A 279 -5.08 13.98 -37.83
C ARG A 279 -3.66 14.26 -38.27
N GLY A 280 -3.10 13.35 -39.08
CA GLY A 280 -1.81 13.51 -39.73
C GLY A 280 -1.91 13.38 -41.25
N GLU A 281 -0.77 13.52 -41.93
CA GLU A 281 -0.70 13.43 -43.38
C GLU A 281 -0.24 12.04 -43.84
N ILE A 282 -0.99 11.44 -44.77
CA ILE A 282 -0.59 10.21 -45.46
C ILE A 282 0.22 10.59 -46.69
N LEU A 283 1.54 10.42 -46.61
CA LEU A 283 2.48 10.84 -47.66
C LEU A 283 2.33 10.03 -48.96
N ASP A 284 2.13 8.71 -48.86
CA ASP A 284 1.98 7.85 -50.04
C ASP A 284 0.53 7.83 -50.55
N LYS A 285 0.20 8.82 -51.38
CA LYS A 285 -1.10 8.93 -52.04
C LYS A 285 -1.37 7.82 -53.05
N THR A 286 -0.34 7.14 -53.54
CA THR A 286 -0.50 6.03 -54.49
C THR A 286 -0.96 4.77 -53.76
N LEU A 287 -0.31 4.46 -52.64
CA LEU A 287 -0.71 3.37 -51.76
C LEU A 287 -2.10 3.60 -51.18
N LEU A 288 -2.39 4.83 -50.73
CA LEU A 288 -3.70 5.22 -50.22
C LEU A 288 -4.84 4.85 -51.19
N LYS A 289 -4.70 5.21 -52.48
CA LYS A 289 -5.68 4.87 -53.52
C LYS A 289 -5.82 3.38 -53.77
N LYS A 290 -4.71 2.63 -53.72
CA LYS A 290 -4.73 1.16 -53.86
C LYS A 290 -5.47 0.50 -52.70
N VAL A 291 -5.21 0.95 -51.47
CA VAL A 291 -5.91 0.46 -50.26
C VAL A 291 -7.38 0.80 -50.36
N GLN A 292 -7.74 2.05 -50.66
CA GLN A 292 -9.14 2.45 -50.87
C GLN A 292 -9.84 1.53 -51.89
N GLN A 293 -9.23 1.33 -53.07
CA GLN A 293 -9.81 0.46 -54.09
C GLN A 293 -9.97 -0.99 -53.62
N ALA A 294 -8.98 -1.52 -52.90
CA ALA A 294 -9.04 -2.88 -52.34
C ALA A 294 -10.17 -3.03 -51.31
N HIS A 295 -10.37 -2.03 -50.44
CA HIS A 295 -11.45 -2.01 -49.45
C HIS A 295 -12.83 -1.91 -50.09
N GLU A 296 -13.02 -1.00 -51.05
CA GLU A 296 -14.34 -0.76 -51.65
C GLU A 296 -14.73 -1.83 -52.68
N LYS A 297 -13.84 -2.12 -53.62
CA LYS A 297 -14.12 -2.94 -54.83
C LYS A 297 -13.45 -4.31 -54.82
N GLY A 298 -12.46 -4.50 -53.95
CA GLY A 298 -11.63 -5.71 -53.93
C GLY A 298 -10.49 -5.70 -54.93
N LEU A 299 -9.51 -6.57 -54.69
CA LEU A 299 -8.34 -6.78 -55.54
C LEU A 299 -7.98 -8.28 -55.55
N ALA A 300 -7.35 -8.77 -56.63
CA ALA A 300 -6.82 -10.13 -56.72
C ALA A 300 -7.83 -11.26 -56.40
N GLY A 301 -9.07 -11.11 -56.88
CA GLY A 301 -10.15 -12.09 -56.64
C GLY A 301 -10.93 -11.88 -55.34
N SER A 302 -10.49 -10.97 -54.46
CA SER A 302 -11.30 -10.48 -53.35
C SER A 302 -12.45 -9.60 -53.84
N LYS A 303 -13.59 -9.67 -53.13
CA LYS A 303 -14.76 -8.83 -53.37
C LYS A 303 -14.71 -7.50 -52.61
N GLY A 304 -13.64 -7.26 -51.84
CA GLY A 304 -13.54 -6.14 -50.91
C GLY A 304 -14.55 -6.25 -49.78
N TRP A 305 -14.65 -5.19 -48.99
CA TRP A 305 -15.62 -5.03 -47.92
C TRP A 305 -16.93 -4.37 -48.37
N ARG A 306 -16.95 -3.76 -49.56
CA ARG A 306 -18.17 -3.21 -50.21
C ARG A 306 -18.87 -2.09 -49.42
N TYR A 307 -18.11 -1.34 -48.63
CA TYR A 307 -18.54 -0.07 -48.04
C TYR A 307 -17.82 1.09 -48.73
N LYS A 308 -18.20 2.33 -48.39
CA LYS A 308 -17.51 3.54 -48.84
C LYS A 308 -16.37 3.86 -47.87
N TRP A 309 -15.13 3.77 -48.34
CA TRP A 309 -13.95 3.96 -47.50
C TRP A 309 -13.67 5.46 -47.30
N ASP A 310 -13.46 5.89 -46.04
CA ASP A 310 -13.28 7.30 -45.69
C ASP A 310 -11.79 7.64 -45.44
N PRO A 311 -11.16 8.50 -46.26
CA PRO A 311 -9.79 8.96 -46.04
C PRO A 311 -9.60 9.75 -44.75
N GLU A 312 -10.64 10.42 -44.25
CA GLU A 312 -10.55 11.21 -43.02
C GLU A 312 -10.38 10.32 -41.78
N VAL A 313 -10.98 9.13 -41.80
CA VAL A 313 -10.80 8.12 -40.75
C VAL A 313 -9.36 7.60 -40.78
N ALA A 314 -8.84 7.28 -41.97
CA ALA A 314 -7.47 6.80 -42.14
C ALA A 314 -6.41 7.81 -41.70
N ALA A 315 -6.71 9.11 -41.82
CA ALA A 315 -5.84 10.20 -41.40
C ALA A 315 -5.81 10.43 -39.88
N ARG A 316 -6.70 9.80 -39.10
CA ARG A 316 -6.74 9.97 -37.65
C ARG A 316 -5.48 9.43 -37.00
N LEU A 317 -5.04 10.13 -35.94
CA LEU A 317 -3.91 9.70 -35.14
C LEU A 317 -4.40 8.89 -33.94
N VAL A 318 -3.79 7.72 -33.75
CA VAL A 318 -4.10 6.79 -32.66
C VAL A 318 -2.82 6.33 -31.98
N MET A 319 -2.91 5.97 -30.70
CA MET A 319 -1.86 5.21 -30.04
C MET A 319 -1.80 3.83 -30.67
N ARG A 320 -0.61 3.42 -31.12
CA ARG A 320 -0.41 2.15 -31.80
C ARG A 320 -0.85 0.99 -30.91
N SER A 321 -1.90 0.29 -31.33
CA SER A 321 -2.46 -0.85 -30.59
C SER A 321 -1.67 -2.15 -30.78
N GLN A 322 -0.97 -2.29 -31.91
CA GLN A 322 -0.23 -3.51 -32.26
C GLN A 322 1.03 -3.22 -33.09
N THR A 323 2.03 -4.09 -33.00
CA THR A 323 3.30 -3.95 -33.75
C THR A 323 3.21 -4.37 -35.21
N THR A 324 2.15 -5.06 -35.63
CA THR A 324 1.90 -5.42 -37.05
C THR A 324 1.85 -4.19 -37.96
N SER A 325 1.43 -3.05 -37.42
CA SER A 325 1.46 -1.75 -38.09
C SER A 325 2.89 -1.33 -38.51
N VAL A 326 3.89 -1.68 -37.71
CA VAL A 326 5.31 -1.44 -38.03
C VAL A 326 5.73 -2.32 -39.19
N SER A 327 5.29 -3.57 -39.21
CA SER A 327 5.53 -4.49 -40.33
C SER A 327 4.82 -4.06 -41.62
N ALA A 328 3.69 -3.36 -41.55
CA ALA A 328 3.04 -2.81 -42.75
C ALA A 328 3.78 -1.60 -43.33
N ARG A 329 4.52 -0.88 -42.48
CA ARG A 329 5.24 0.35 -42.83
C ARG A 329 6.59 0.08 -43.51
N HIS A 330 7.22 -1.06 -43.25
CA HIS A 330 8.52 -1.48 -43.80
C HIS A 330 8.35 -2.58 -44.85
#